data_AF-A0A1H5YPH3-F1
#
_entry.id   AF-A0A1H5YPH3-F1
#
_cell.length_a   1.000
_cell.length_b   1.000
_cell.length_c   1.000
_cell.angle_alpha   90.00
_cell.angle_beta   90.00
_cell.angle_gamma   90.00
#
_symmetry.space_group_name_H-M   'P 1'
#
loop_
_entity.id
_entity.type
_entity.pdbx_description
1 polymer ?
#
loop_
_entity_poly.entity_id
_entity_poly.type
_entity_poly.pdbx_seq_one_letter_code
_entity_poly.pdbx_strand_id
1 'polypeptide(L)'
;MMSLSTKEITDARKLINIIPEEGNRIPKIIHYCWFGGKPLPEDLKKCLDTWEKLHGYTIMRWDESNCTFDENDFVRNTYKDGQIGFIGDYYRAKAVYEYGGIYLDTDVKVKKSFDPLLKHKAFLNFIFDCSVGTAIIGSEKHNPLFKGIMDMYDNTVFLPDDGSISKKSFECKDGKIYVHGYATSNYYYTYYILKHYPQFMLNNTFQDLGDFVIYPKELFEIGTLTGRHFAIHLNAGVWRLKGSDGRNAKNKIKELISRNERVFDFVQILVRRKRYRILNKSIPFYEYSIAQKNGDALPEL
;
A
#
# COMPACT_ATOMS: atom_id res chain seq x y z
N MET A 1 -9.86 14.08 17.00
CA MET A 1 -11.33 13.98 16.89
C MET A 1 -11.61 14.24 15.42
N MET A 2 -12.02 13.23 14.65
CA MET A 2 -12.27 13.42 13.22
C MET A 2 -13.37 14.46 13.01
N SER A 3 -13.15 15.37 12.06
CA SER A 3 -14.09 16.41 11.62
C SER A 3 -15.48 15.83 11.30
N LEU A 4 -16.53 16.64 11.49
CA LEU A 4 -17.94 16.37 11.18
C LEU A 4 -18.22 15.91 9.73
N SER A 5 -17.23 15.92 8.82
CA SER A 5 -17.39 15.57 7.40
C SER A 5 -17.09 14.11 7.04
N THR A 6 -16.55 13.30 7.95
CA THR A 6 -16.24 11.87 7.70
C THR A 6 -16.85 11.00 8.79
N LYS A 7 -17.63 9.99 8.40
CA LYS A 7 -18.28 9.07 9.34
C LYS A 7 -17.50 7.77 9.42
N GLU A 8 -16.81 7.53 10.54
CA GLU A 8 -16.23 6.22 10.83
C GLU A 8 -17.33 5.24 11.25
N ILE A 9 -17.31 4.04 10.68
CA ILE A 9 -18.19 2.92 11.00
C ILE A 9 -17.37 1.66 11.25
N THR A 10 -17.95 0.73 12.01
CA THR A 10 -17.35 -0.58 12.32
C THR A 10 -18.19 -1.76 11.80
N ASP A 11 -19.43 -1.51 11.35
CA ASP A 11 -20.32 -2.54 10.81
C ASP A 11 -20.20 -2.61 9.28
N ALA A 12 -19.45 -3.60 8.80
CA ALA A 12 -19.18 -3.82 7.38
C ALA A 12 -20.47 -3.99 6.54
N ARG A 13 -21.58 -4.45 7.13
CA ARG A 13 -22.86 -4.64 6.42
C ARG A 13 -23.42 -3.33 5.88
N LYS A 14 -23.06 -2.20 6.49
CA LYS A 14 -23.47 -0.86 6.03
C LYS A 14 -22.81 -0.48 4.71
N LEU A 15 -21.65 -1.05 4.40
CA LEU A 15 -20.91 -0.75 3.16
C LEU A 15 -21.61 -1.27 1.92
N ILE A 16 -22.41 -2.34 2.04
CA ILE A 16 -23.14 -2.96 0.92
C ILE A 16 -24.07 -1.96 0.23
N ASN A 17 -24.56 -0.98 0.98
CA ASN A 17 -25.50 0.03 0.48
C ASN A 17 -24.82 1.27 -0.10
N ILE A 18 -23.48 1.37 -0.04
CA ILE A 18 -22.73 2.50 -0.57
C ILE A 18 -22.32 2.16 -2.01
N ILE A 19 -23.01 2.78 -2.97
CA ILE A 19 -22.74 2.60 -4.40
C ILE A 19 -21.94 3.81 -4.95
N PRO A 20 -21.22 3.64 -6.06
CA PRO A 20 -20.59 4.76 -6.76
C PRO A 20 -21.61 5.83 -7.16
N GLU A 21 -21.22 7.10 -7.02
CA GLU A 21 -21.99 8.22 -7.58
C GLU A 21 -22.01 8.15 -9.12
N GLU A 22 -22.99 8.80 -9.75
CA GLU A 22 -23.12 8.80 -11.21
C GLU A 22 -21.82 9.25 -11.90
N GLY A 23 -21.39 8.49 -12.92
CA GLY A 23 -20.14 8.71 -13.64
C GLY A 23 -18.88 8.15 -12.96
N ASN A 24 -18.98 7.67 -11.72
CA ASN A 24 -17.90 7.00 -11.01
C ASN A 24 -18.06 5.48 -10.99
N ARG A 25 -16.95 4.77 -10.77
CA ARG A 25 -16.90 3.31 -10.64
C ARG A 25 -16.48 2.87 -9.23
N ILE A 26 -15.74 3.72 -8.52
CA ILE A 26 -15.27 3.47 -7.15
C ILE A 26 -16.23 4.17 -6.16
N PRO A 27 -16.82 3.46 -5.19
CA PRO A 27 -17.65 4.08 -4.15
C PRO A 27 -16.79 4.90 -3.17
N LYS A 28 -17.38 5.93 -2.55
CA LYS A 28 -16.69 6.79 -1.56
C LYS A 28 -16.57 6.11 -0.20
N ILE A 29 -15.74 5.08 -0.13
CA ILE A 29 -15.40 4.33 1.07
C ILE A 29 -13.89 4.40 1.27
N ILE A 30 -13.44 4.70 2.49
CA ILE A 30 -12.04 4.58 2.90
C ILE A 30 -11.91 3.39 3.83
N HIS A 31 -11.05 2.45 3.49
CA HIS A 31 -10.73 1.29 4.33
C HIS A 31 -9.35 1.48 4.96
N TYR A 32 -9.21 1.10 6.23
CA TYR A 32 -7.89 0.96 6.85
C TYR A 32 -7.90 -0.17 7.88
N CYS A 33 -6.75 -0.79 8.11
CA CYS A 33 -6.59 -1.84 9.10
C CYS A 33 -5.93 -1.32 10.37
N TRP A 34 -6.42 -1.74 11.52
CA TRP A 34 -5.77 -1.49 12.81
C TRP A 34 -6.03 -2.64 13.79
N PHE A 35 -5.19 -3.66 13.68
CA PHE A 35 -5.25 -4.86 14.51
C PHE A 35 -4.29 -4.77 15.71
N GLY A 36 -4.57 -5.58 16.74
CA GLY A 36 -3.77 -5.77 17.94
C GLY A 36 -4.27 -5.01 19.16
N GLY A 37 -5.44 -4.36 19.09
CA GLY A 37 -6.12 -3.69 20.21
C GLY A 37 -5.38 -2.50 20.86
N LYS A 38 -4.21 -2.13 20.34
CA LYS A 38 -3.42 -0.99 20.87
C LYS A 38 -4.04 0.33 20.44
N PRO A 39 -3.89 1.43 21.20
CA PRO A 39 -4.31 2.74 20.73
C PRO A 39 -3.45 3.17 19.52
N LEU A 40 -4.06 3.85 18.56
CA LEU A 40 -3.34 4.49 17.44
C LEU A 40 -2.28 5.46 17.99
N PRO A 41 -1.00 5.32 17.59
CA PRO A 41 0.04 6.28 17.92
C PRO A 41 -0.29 7.69 17.41
N GLU A 42 0.19 8.71 18.12
CA GLU A 42 -0.12 10.11 17.82
C GLU A 42 0.31 10.53 16.41
N ASP A 43 1.44 10.03 15.91
CA ASP A 43 1.90 10.35 14.56
C ASP A 43 1.02 9.72 13.46
N LEU A 44 0.36 8.59 13.74
CA LEU A 44 -0.63 8.00 12.82
C LEU A 44 -1.95 8.75 12.89
N LYS A 45 -2.38 9.19 14.09
CA LYS A 45 -3.57 10.04 14.22
C LYS A 45 -3.43 11.32 13.39
N LYS A 46 -2.26 11.97 13.41
CA LYS A 46 -1.98 13.13 12.55
C LYS A 46 -2.10 12.82 11.05
N CYS A 47 -1.83 11.57 10.63
CA CYS A 47 -2.04 11.14 9.25
C CYS A 47 -3.54 10.99 8.97
N LEU A 48 -4.27 10.29 9.83
CA LEU A 48 -5.73 10.14 9.74
C LEU A 48 -6.47 11.48 9.78
N ASP A 49 -6.02 12.45 10.57
CA ASP A 49 -6.61 13.80 10.61
C ASP A 49 -6.54 14.47 9.22
N THR A 50 -5.54 14.16 8.40
CA THR A 50 -5.47 14.71 7.04
C THR A 50 -6.53 14.16 6.10
N TRP A 51 -7.17 13.04 6.45
CA TRP A 51 -8.23 12.41 5.64
C TRP A 51 -9.54 13.18 5.68
N GLU A 52 -9.66 14.21 6.53
CA GLU A 52 -10.76 15.19 6.49
C GLU A 52 -10.99 15.79 5.09
N LYS A 53 -9.95 15.78 4.23
CA LYS A 53 -9.96 16.26 2.84
C LYS A 53 -10.74 15.33 1.90
N LEU A 54 -11.09 14.14 2.37
CA LEU A 54 -11.92 13.15 1.68
C LEU A 54 -13.38 13.36 2.08
N HIS A 55 -13.93 14.50 1.65
CA HIS A 55 -15.28 14.91 2.01
C HIS A 55 -16.33 13.96 1.43
N GLY A 56 -17.30 13.55 2.26
CA GLY A 56 -18.37 12.64 1.85
C GLY A 56 -17.97 11.16 1.81
N TYR A 57 -16.75 10.82 2.22
CA TYR A 57 -16.35 9.41 2.34
C TYR A 57 -16.81 8.81 3.66
N THR A 58 -17.24 7.55 3.60
CA THR A 58 -17.44 6.71 4.78
C THR A 58 -16.13 6.01 5.12
N ILE A 59 -15.70 6.09 6.37
CA ILE A 59 -14.46 5.44 6.83
C ILE A 59 -14.82 4.11 7.49
N MET A 60 -14.18 3.03 7.06
CA MET A 60 -14.27 1.70 7.64
C MET A 60 -12.93 1.31 8.25
N ARG A 61 -12.94 1.10 9.57
CA ARG A 61 -11.81 0.48 10.27
C ARG A 61 -12.01 -1.04 10.31
N TRP A 62 -11.02 -1.77 9.85
CA TRP A 62 -10.92 -3.22 9.98
C TRP A 62 -10.08 -3.59 11.20
N ASP A 63 -10.67 -4.31 12.14
CA ASP A 63 -10.06 -4.75 13.39
C ASP A 63 -10.66 -6.10 13.86
N GLU A 64 -10.28 -6.58 15.04
CA GLU A 64 -10.78 -7.85 15.61
C GLU A 64 -12.32 -7.94 15.72
N SER A 65 -13.03 -6.80 15.75
CA SER A 65 -14.49 -6.79 15.95
C SER A 65 -15.29 -7.08 14.68
N ASN A 66 -14.67 -6.97 13.50
CA ASN A 66 -15.35 -7.11 12.20
C ASN A 66 -14.57 -7.93 11.17
N CYS A 67 -13.45 -8.54 11.58
CA CYS A 67 -12.62 -9.44 10.80
C CYS A 67 -12.57 -10.83 11.47
N THR A 68 -12.37 -11.88 10.68
CA THR A 68 -11.96 -13.19 11.20
C THR A 68 -10.46 -13.44 10.94
N PHE A 69 -9.80 -14.14 11.85
CA PHE A 69 -8.42 -14.61 11.65
C PHE A 69 -8.35 -16.04 11.10
N ASP A 70 -9.48 -16.56 10.67
CA ASP A 70 -9.65 -17.89 10.07
C ASP A 70 -10.02 -17.82 8.58
N GLU A 71 -9.51 -16.81 7.87
CA GLU A 71 -9.79 -16.60 6.43
C GLU A 71 -9.12 -17.67 5.55
N ASN A 72 -7.81 -17.83 5.70
CA ASN A 72 -6.96 -18.74 4.94
C ASN A 72 -5.68 -19.05 5.74
N ASP A 73 -4.83 -19.91 5.20
CA ASP A 73 -3.58 -20.29 5.85
C ASP A 73 -2.61 -19.11 6.00
N PHE A 74 -2.66 -18.13 5.09
CA PHE A 74 -1.88 -16.91 5.22
C PHE A 74 -2.23 -16.14 6.51
N VAL A 75 -3.50 -15.83 6.72
CA VAL A 75 -3.99 -15.10 7.89
C VAL A 75 -3.80 -15.92 9.17
N ARG A 76 -4.11 -17.22 9.15
CA ARG A 76 -3.93 -18.11 10.31
C ARG A 76 -2.48 -18.16 10.78
N ASN A 77 -1.53 -18.37 9.86
CA ASN A 77 -0.11 -18.44 10.20
C ASN A 77 0.41 -17.08 10.68
N THR A 78 0.03 -15.99 10.01
CA THR A 78 0.38 -14.63 10.41
C THR A 78 -0.08 -14.30 11.83
N TYR A 79 -1.31 -14.67 12.16
CA TYR A 79 -1.87 -14.46 13.50
C TYR A 79 -1.14 -15.31 14.55
N LYS A 80 -0.92 -16.60 14.25
CA LYS A 80 -0.20 -17.53 15.13
C LYS A 80 1.21 -17.07 15.47
N ASP A 81 1.93 -16.50 14.50
CA ASP A 81 3.30 -16.02 14.69
C ASP A 81 3.38 -14.59 15.24
N GLY A 82 2.23 -13.97 15.55
CA GLY A 82 2.15 -12.61 16.07
C GLY A 82 2.53 -11.52 15.07
N GLN A 83 2.60 -11.84 13.77
CA GLN A 83 2.97 -10.93 12.68
C GLN A 83 1.77 -10.11 12.17
N ILE A 84 0.97 -9.59 13.10
CA ILE A 84 -0.37 -9.00 12.88
C ILE A 84 -0.40 -7.93 11.78
N GLY A 85 0.70 -7.22 11.53
CA GLY A 85 0.80 -6.24 10.43
C GLY A 85 0.51 -6.84 9.04
N PHE A 86 0.90 -8.10 8.79
CA PHE A 86 0.66 -8.77 7.52
C PHE A 86 -0.80 -9.25 7.36
N ILE A 87 -1.61 -9.27 8.43
CA ILE A 87 -3.06 -9.54 8.28
C ILE A 87 -3.70 -8.42 7.45
N GLY A 88 -3.25 -7.17 7.64
CA GLY A 88 -3.67 -6.02 6.84
C GLY A 88 -3.30 -6.12 5.36
N ASP A 89 -2.27 -6.90 5.01
CA ASP A 89 -1.87 -7.13 3.61
C ASP A 89 -2.89 -8.00 2.84
N TYR A 90 -3.60 -8.91 3.53
CA TYR A 90 -4.74 -9.64 2.96
C TYR A 90 -6.01 -8.78 2.98
N TYR A 91 -6.31 -8.17 4.13
CA TYR A 91 -7.55 -7.41 4.30
C TYR A 91 -7.65 -6.17 3.42
N ARG A 92 -6.53 -5.55 3.02
CA ARG A 92 -6.57 -4.45 2.02
C ARG A 92 -7.16 -4.91 0.70
N ALA A 93 -6.79 -6.10 0.22
CA ALA A 93 -7.27 -6.64 -1.04
C ALA A 93 -8.72 -7.10 -0.90
N LYS A 94 -9.03 -7.82 0.19
CA LYS A 94 -10.39 -8.27 0.51
C LYS A 94 -11.38 -7.12 0.58
N ALA A 95 -11.04 -6.06 1.32
CA ALA A 95 -11.92 -4.91 1.51
C ALA A 95 -12.31 -4.24 0.19
N VAL A 96 -11.33 -3.91 -0.66
CA VAL A 96 -11.61 -3.26 -1.94
C VAL A 96 -12.26 -4.21 -2.95
N TYR A 97 -11.99 -5.51 -2.86
CA TYR A 97 -12.66 -6.51 -3.71
C TYR A 97 -14.14 -6.67 -3.35
N GLU A 98 -14.48 -6.78 -2.06
CA GLU A 98 -15.85 -7.06 -1.61
C GLU A 98 -16.76 -5.84 -1.64
N TYR A 99 -16.20 -4.65 -1.37
CA TYR A 99 -16.97 -3.42 -1.18
C TYR A 99 -16.63 -2.31 -2.17
N GLY A 100 -15.58 -2.46 -2.98
CA GLY A 100 -14.98 -1.35 -3.72
C GLY A 100 -14.32 -0.35 -2.76
N GLY A 101 -14.10 0.87 -3.21
CA GLY A 101 -13.58 1.95 -2.36
C GLY A 101 -12.07 2.10 -2.47
N ILE A 102 -11.48 2.76 -1.48
CA ILE A 102 -10.06 3.09 -1.43
C ILE A 102 -9.50 2.60 -0.11
N TYR A 103 -8.48 1.76 -0.13
CA TYR A 103 -7.73 1.40 1.06
C TYR A 103 -6.55 2.37 1.27
N LEU A 104 -6.33 2.75 2.53
CA LEU A 104 -5.22 3.59 2.97
C LEU A 104 -4.49 2.97 4.17
N ASP A 105 -3.16 2.89 4.10
CA ASP A 105 -2.34 2.64 5.27
C ASP A 105 -2.42 3.84 6.25
N THR A 106 -2.34 3.54 7.55
CA THR A 106 -2.53 4.53 8.63
C THR A 106 -1.46 5.63 8.68
N ASP A 107 -0.35 5.46 7.97
CA ASP A 107 0.75 6.42 7.83
C ASP A 107 0.73 7.16 6.47
N VAL A 108 -0.42 7.17 5.80
CA VAL A 108 -0.68 7.98 4.60
C VAL A 108 -1.20 9.36 4.97
N LYS A 109 -0.44 10.40 4.60
CA LYS A 109 -0.84 11.81 4.70
C LYS A 109 -1.56 12.24 3.42
N VAL A 110 -2.87 12.46 3.48
CA VAL A 110 -3.70 12.94 2.37
C VAL A 110 -3.51 14.44 2.17
N LYS A 111 -3.29 14.86 0.93
CA LYS A 111 -3.01 16.26 0.55
C LYS A 111 -4.12 16.90 -0.26
N LYS A 112 -4.97 16.11 -0.94
CA LYS A 112 -6.14 16.57 -1.68
C LYS A 112 -7.15 15.44 -1.86
N SER A 113 -8.37 15.79 -2.29
CA SER A 113 -9.43 14.82 -2.60
C SER A 113 -8.99 13.79 -3.66
N PHE A 114 -9.49 12.56 -3.52
CA PHE A 114 -9.32 11.46 -4.46
C PHE A 114 -10.45 11.36 -5.49
N ASP A 115 -11.45 12.25 -5.45
CA ASP A 115 -12.61 12.22 -6.37
C ASP A 115 -12.23 12.12 -7.86
N PRO A 116 -11.17 12.81 -8.36
CA PRO A 116 -10.77 12.68 -9.77
C PRO A 116 -10.32 11.26 -10.18
N LEU A 117 -10.07 10.38 -9.22
CA LEU A 117 -9.64 8.99 -9.42
C LEU A 117 -10.81 8.00 -9.46
N LEU A 118 -12.00 8.39 -8.99
CA LEU A 118 -13.14 7.48 -8.80
C LEU A 118 -13.75 6.96 -10.11
N LYS A 119 -13.44 7.59 -11.24
CA LYS A 119 -13.85 7.17 -12.58
C LYS A 119 -13.16 5.89 -13.06
N HIS A 120 -12.02 5.53 -12.48
CA HIS A 120 -11.23 4.37 -12.90
C HIS A 120 -11.84 3.07 -12.40
N LYS A 121 -11.63 1.97 -13.12
CA LYS A 121 -11.98 0.63 -12.59
C LYS A 121 -11.23 0.32 -11.30
N ALA A 122 -9.95 0.66 -11.28
CA ALA A 122 -9.08 0.59 -10.14
C ALA A 122 -7.91 1.54 -10.37
N PHE A 123 -7.29 2.00 -9.29
CA PHE A 123 -6.04 2.75 -9.36
C PHE A 123 -5.04 2.25 -8.33
N LEU A 124 -3.78 2.24 -8.74
CA LEU A 124 -2.61 1.93 -7.93
C LEU A 124 -1.56 3.03 -8.10
N ASN A 125 -0.47 2.96 -7.35
CA ASN A 125 0.72 3.75 -7.62
C ASN A 125 1.98 2.88 -7.56
N PHE A 126 3.09 3.35 -8.10
CA PHE A 126 4.40 2.77 -7.82
C PHE A 126 4.85 3.14 -6.40
N ILE A 127 5.56 2.24 -5.71
CA ILE A 127 6.35 2.58 -4.51
C ILE A 127 7.81 2.83 -4.90
N PHE A 128 8.37 1.98 -5.75
CA PHE A 128 9.71 2.08 -6.32
C PHE A 128 9.62 2.12 -7.84
N ASP A 129 10.70 2.45 -8.54
CA ASP A 129 10.67 2.44 -10.01
C ASP A 129 10.38 1.05 -10.58
N CYS A 130 10.67 0.02 -9.78
CA CYS A 130 10.51 -1.38 -10.09
C CYS A 130 9.50 -2.12 -9.20
N SER A 131 8.59 -1.43 -8.49
CA SER A 131 7.58 -2.11 -7.68
C SER A 131 6.30 -1.32 -7.46
N VAL A 132 5.19 -2.05 -7.45
CA VAL A 132 3.84 -1.53 -7.21
C VAL A 132 3.64 -1.25 -5.72
N GLY A 133 3.12 -0.06 -5.42
CA GLY A 133 2.72 0.42 -4.11
C GLY A 133 1.34 -0.09 -3.72
N THR A 134 1.18 -0.40 -2.43
CA THR A 134 -0.05 -1.01 -1.89
C THR A 134 -0.61 -0.25 -0.69
N ALA A 135 0.06 0.83 -0.26
CA ALA A 135 -0.41 1.70 0.83
C ALA A 135 -1.64 2.54 0.44
N ILE A 136 -1.87 2.72 -0.86
CA ILE A 136 -3.01 3.43 -1.43
C ILE A 136 -3.48 2.66 -2.65
N ILE A 137 -4.64 2.02 -2.55
CA ILE A 137 -5.25 1.27 -3.65
C ILE A 137 -6.72 1.63 -3.73
N GLY A 138 -7.25 1.84 -4.93
CA GLY A 138 -8.67 2.07 -5.14
C GLY A 138 -9.23 1.11 -6.15
N SER A 139 -10.48 0.67 -5.95
CA SER A 139 -11.13 -0.29 -6.85
C SER A 139 -12.63 -0.13 -6.87
N GLU A 140 -13.23 -0.43 -8.01
CA GLU A 140 -14.61 -0.88 -8.06
C GLU A 140 -14.74 -2.24 -7.37
N LYS A 141 -15.95 -2.53 -6.91
CA LYS A 141 -16.28 -3.83 -6.33
C LYS A 141 -16.09 -4.94 -7.36
N HIS A 142 -15.52 -6.06 -6.92
CA HIS A 142 -15.28 -7.28 -7.71
C HIS A 142 -14.30 -7.14 -8.89
N ASN A 143 -13.39 -6.17 -8.85
CA ASN A 143 -12.36 -6.05 -9.88
C ASN A 143 -11.45 -7.32 -9.90
N PRO A 144 -11.23 -7.94 -11.08
CA PRO A 144 -10.48 -9.19 -11.22
C PRO A 144 -9.05 -9.15 -10.70
N LEU A 145 -8.39 -7.98 -10.73
CA LEU A 145 -7.04 -7.82 -10.19
C LEU A 145 -7.00 -8.25 -8.72
N PHE A 146 -7.90 -7.70 -7.89
CA PHE A 146 -7.87 -7.96 -6.46
C PHE A 146 -8.34 -9.38 -6.12
N LYS A 147 -9.19 -10.00 -6.95
CA LYS A 147 -9.49 -11.43 -6.82
C LYS A 147 -8.23 -12.27 -6.99
N GLY A 148 -7.46 -12.04 -8.05
CA GLY A 148 -6.22 -12.77 -8.28
C GLY A 148 -5.16 -12.53 -7.20
N ILE A 149 -5.07 -11.32 -6.64
CA ILE A 149 -4.22 -11.06 -5.47
C ILE A 149 -4.68 -11.84 -4.24
N MET A 150 -5.99 -11.89 -3.95
CA MET A 150 -6.52 -12.71 -2.85
C MET A 150 -6.20 -14.20 -3.07
N ASP A 151 -6.37 -14.70 -4.30
CA ASP A 151 -6.05 -16.08 -4.65
C ASP A 151 -4.55 -16.38 -4.44
N MET A 152 -3.65 -15.41 -4.65
CA MET A 152 -2.23 -15.60 -4.32
C MET A 152 -2.00 -15.77 -2.82
N TYR A 153 -2.68 -14.99 -1.96
CA TYR A 153 -2.58 -15.17 -0.51
C TYR A 153 -3.17 -16.51 -0.06
N ASP A 154 -4.29 -16.93 -0.67
CA ASP A 154 -4.90 -18.23 -0.39
C ASP A 154 -3.94 -19.39 -0.72
N ASN A 155 -3.02 -19.19 -1.67
CA ASN A 155 -2.03 -20.17 -2.11
C ASN A 155 -0.62 -19.93 -1.54
N THR A 156 -0.48 -19.09 -0.51
CA THR A 156 0.81 -18.86 0.15
C THR A 156 1.19 -20.03 1.06
N VAL A 157 2.42 -20.50 0.89
CA VAL A 157 3.06 -21.53 1.70
C VAL A 157 4.27 -20.90 2.41
N PHE A 158 4.23 -20.90 3.75
CA PHE A 158 5.36 -20.49 4.56
C PHE A 158 6.39 -21.62 4.64
N LEU A 159 7.62 -21.31 4.25
CA LEU A 159 8.74 -22.23 4.36
C LEU A 159 9.45 -22.02 5.70
N PRO A 160 9.91 -23.11 6.35
CA PRO A 160 10.72 -23.01 7.56
C PRO A 160 11.96 -22.14 7.36
N ASP A 161 12.35 -21.43 8.41
CA ASP A 161 13.68 -20.84 8.51
C ASP A 161 14.68 -21.97 8.79
N ASP A 162 15.58 -22.23 7.85
CA ASP A 162 16.65 -23.22 7.98
C ASP A 162 18.03 -22.58 8.18
N GLY A 163 18.08 -21.26 8.46
CA GLY A 163 19.32 -20.52 8.68
C GLY A 163 20.11 -20.20 7.42
N SER A 164 19.59 -20.48 6.22
CA SER A 164 20.21 -20.12 4.94
C SER A 164 20.09 -18.62 4.63
N ILE A 165 21.23 -17.94 4.51
CA ILE A 165 21.36 -16.50 4.22
C ILE A 165 20.96 -16.13 2.77
N SER A 166 20.81 -17.12 1.89
CA SER A 166 20.71 -16.97 0.42
C SER A 166 19.31 -17.27 -0.15
N LYS A 167 18.23 -17.00 0.59
CA LYS A 167 16.89 -17.37 0.12
C LYS A 167 16.18 -16.20 -0.56
N LYS A 168 15.67 -16.46 -1.79
CA LYS A 168 14.67 -15.59 -2.44
C LYS A 168 13.48 -15.51 -1.48
N SER A 169 13.15 -14.32 -0.96
CA SER A 169 12.07 -14.19 0.03
C SER A 169 10.67 -14.48 -0.51
N PHE A 170 10.55 -14.60 -1.84
CA PHE A 170 9.30 -14.78 -2.57
C PHE A 170 9.59 -15.59 -3.85
N GLU A 171 8.91 -16.70 -4.03
CA GLU A 171 9.01 -17.57 -5.21
C GLU A 171 7.62 -18.08 -5.59
N CYS A 172 7.28 -18.07 -6.87
CA CYS A 172 6.04 -18.67 -7.34
C CYS A 172 6.34 -19.93 -8.16
N LYS A 173 5.80 -21.06 -7.74
CA LYS A 173 6.00 -22.35 -8.39
C LYS A 173 4.72 -23.16 -8.34
N ASP A 174 4.32 -23.74 -9.48
CA ASP A 174 3.15 -24.62 -9.61
C ASP A 174 1.85 -24.02 -9.03
N GLY A 175 1.65 -22.71 -9.24
CA GLY A 175 0.47 -21.98 -8.74
C GLY A 175 0.50 -21.63 -7.24
N LYS A 176 1.56 -22.01 -6.53
CA LYS A 176 1.77 -21.67 -5.11
C LYS A 176 2.78 -20.55 -4.95
N ILE A 177 2.64 -19.80 -3.86
CA ILE A 177 3.57 -18.74 -3.47
C ILE A 177 4.36 -19.22 -2.26
N TYR A 178 5.64 -19.49 -2.45
CA TYR A 178 6.55 -19.90 -1.40
C TYR A 178 7.26 -18.67 -0.84
N VAL A 179 7.16 -18.48 0.47
CA VAL A 179 7.79 -17.36 1.17
C VAL A 179 8.68 -17.86 2.30
N HIS A 180 9.86 -17.25 2.42
CA HIS A 180 10.72 -17.41 3.58
C HIS A 180 10.45 -16.28 4.56
N GLY A 181 9.74 -16.59 5.64
CA GLY A 181 9.16 -15.59 6.54
C GLY A 181 7.99 -14.86 5.88
N TYR A 182 7.97 -13.53 5.99
CA TYR A 182 6.85 -12.71 5.51
C TYR A 182 7.29 -11.75 4.41
N ALA A 183 6.76 -11.97 3.20
CA ALA A 183 6.96 -11.08 2.06
C ALA A 183 5.95 -9.91 2.11
N THR A 184 6.40 -8.71 1.73
CA THR A 184 5.54 -7.52 1.66
C THR A 184 4.48 -7.65 0.58
N SER A 185 3.27 -7.10 0.79
CA SER A 185 2.21 -7.07 -0.23
C SER A 185 2.65 -6.49 -1.58
N ASN A 186 3.59 -5.54 -1.60
CA ASN A 186 4.13 -5.00 -2.86
C ASN A 186 4.65 -6.09 -3.80
N TYR A 187 5.20 -7.19 -3.26
CA TYR A 187 5.76 -8.27 -4.07
C TYR A 187 4.65 -9.11 -4.71
N TYR A 188 3.60 -9.43 -3.97
CA TYR A 188 2.41 -10.09 -4.50
C TYR A 188 1.80 -9.30 -5.66
N TYR A 189 1.59 -8.00 -5.47
CA TYR A 189 1.00 -7.13 -6.48
C TYR A 189 1.90 -6.99 -7.70
N THR A 190 3.20 -6.74 -7.49
CA THR A 190 4.15 -6.58 -8.60
C THR A 190 4.26 -7.87 -9.42
N TYR A 191 4.40 -9.02 -8.75
CA TYR A 191 4.48 -10.32 -9.43
C TYR A 191 3.21 -10.63 -10.22
N TYR A 192 2.03 -10.50 -9.60
CA TYR A 192 0.75 -10.77 -10.27
C TYR A 192 0.59 -9.92 -11.53
N ILE A 193 0.85 -8.62 -11.41
CA ILE A 193 0.65 -7.71 -12.52
C ILE A 193 1.63 -8.03 -13.66
N LEU A 194 2.91 -8.28 -13.37
CA LEU A 194 3.89 -8.66 -14.40
C LEU A 194 3.50 -9.95 -15.13
N LYS A 195 2.95 -10.92 -14.40
CA LYS A 195 2.54 -12.21 -14.95
C LYS A 195 1.28 -12.11 -15.82
N HIS A 196 0.31 -11.29 -15.43
CA HIS A 196 -1.01 -11.25 -16.05
C HIS A 196 -1.23 -10.07 -17.01
N TYR A 197 -0.39 -9.04 -16.96
CA TYR A 197 -0.45 -7.86 -17.80
C TYR A 197 0.89 -7.66 -18.52
N PRO A 198 1.17 -8.38 -19.62
CA PRO A 198 2.47 -8.35 -20.30
C PRO A 198 2.86 -6.97 -20.84
N GLN A 199 1.88 -6.07 -21.03
CA GLN A 199 2.10 -4.67 -21.41
C GLN A 199 2.56 -3.77 -20.26
N PHE A 200 2.50 -4.24 -19.01
CA PHE A 200 2.90 -3.45 -17.85
C PHE A 200 4.41 -3.22 -17.81
N MET A 201 4.81 -1.96 -17.63
CA MET A 201 6.21 -1.55 -17.58
C MET A 201 6.60 -1.06 -16.18
N LEU A 202 7.69 -1.58 -15.63
CA LEU A 202 8.31 -1.11 -14.40
C LEU A 202 9.19 0.13 -14.66
N ASN A 203 8.56 1.29 -14.78
CA ASN A 203 9.23 2.53 -15.17
C ASN A 203 8.76 3.80 -14.41
N ASN A 204 7.87 3.64 -13.41
CA ASN A 204 7.29 4.76 -12.66
C ASN A 204 6.61 5.83 -13.53
N THR A 205 6.00 5.44 -14.65
CA THR A 205 5.15 6.34 -15.44
C THR A 205 3.69 5.96 -15.30
N PHE A 206 2.80 6.92 -15.59
CA PHE A 206 1.37 6.63 -15.65
C PHE A 206 1.09 5.61 -16.76
N GLN A 207 0.31 4.58 -16.44
CA GLN A 207 -0.12 3.56 -17.39
C GLN A 207 -1.60 3.22 -17.17
N ASP A 208 -2.32 3.00 -18.25
CA ASP A 208 -3.70 2.50 -18.26
C ASP A 208 -3.69 1.10 -18.86
N LEU A 209 -4.01 0.09 -18.05
CA LEU A 209 -4.00 -1.31 -18.47
C LEU A 209 -5.43 -1.85 -18.71
N GLY A 210 -6.42 -0.97 -18.80
CA GLY A 210 -7.83 -1.30 -19.02
C GLY A 210 -8.56 -1.72 -17.74
N ASP A 211 -7.98 -2.63 -16.95
CA ASP A 211 -8.59 -3.09 -15.69
C ASP A 211 -8.16 -2.29 -14.47
N PHE A 212 -7.07 -1.55 -14.57
CA PHE A 212 -6.61 -0.59 -13.59
C PHE A 212 -5.70 0.44 -14.26
N VAL A 213 -5.55 1.60 -13.61
CA VAL A 213 -4.49 2.55 -13.92
C VAL A 213 -3.44 2.53 -12.81
N ILE A 214 -2.19 2.83 -13.15
CA ILE A 214 -1.12 2.97 -12.16
C ILE A 214 -0.43 4.31 -12.33
N TYR A 215 -0.25 5.01 -11.21
CA TYR A 215 0.33 6.35 -11.16
C TYR A 215 1.78 6.35 -10.69
N PRO A 216 2.59 7.34 -11.10
CA PRO A 216 3.93 7.55 -10.55
C PRO A 216 3.91 7.71 -9.03
N LYS A 217 4.94 7.19 -8.35
CA LYS A 217 5.14 7.27 -6.89
C LYS A 217 5.14 8.71 -6.38
N GLU A 218 5.53 9.69 -7.20
CA GLU A 218 5.51 11.11 -6.84
C GLU A 218 4.11 11.61 -6.46
N LEU A 219 3.04 11.02 -7.01
CA LEU A 219 1.68 11.48 -6.74
C LEU A 219 1.06 10.92 -5.45
N PHE A 220 1.58 9.81 -4.93
CA PHE A 220 0.92 9.05 -3.84
C PHE A 220 1.88 8.62 -2.73
N GLU A 221 3.16 8.41 -3.05
CA GLU A 221 4.16 7.84 -2.16
C GLU A 221 5.10 8.92 -1.62
N ILE A 222 5.84 9.61 -2.49
CA ILE A 222 6.97 10.46 -2.08
C ILE A 222 6.71 11.97 -2.16
N GLY A 223 5.66 12.39 -2.87
CA GLY A 223 5.31 13.78 -3.11
C GLY A 223 6.03 14.45 -4.30
N THR A 224 5.47 15.57 -4.74
CA THR A 224 5.99 16.41 -5.83
C THR A 224 6.45 17.76 -5.31
N LEU A 225 7.52 18.33 -5.88
CA LEU A 225 7.97 19.70 -5.55
C LEU A 225 6.92 20.78 -5.89
N THR A 226 6.03 20.50 -6.84
CA THR A 226 4.94 21.40 -7.27
C THR A 226 3.71 21.35 -6.35
N GLY A 227 3.67 20.48 -5.34
CA GLY A 227 2.50 20.29 -4.48
C GLY A 227 1.29 19.60 -5.14
N ARG A 228 1.42 19.08 -6.38
CA ARG A 228 0.31 18.45 -7.13
C ARG A 228 0.01 16.99 -6.74
N HIS A 229 0.67 16.45 -5.72
CA HIS A 229 0.48 15.07 -5.26
C HIS A 229 -0.80 14.91 -4.43
N PHE A 230 -1.40 13.73 -4.50
CA PHE A 230 -2.61 13.33 -3.77
C PHE A 230 -2.31 12.96 -2.33
N ALA A 231 -1.19 12.27 -2.11
CA ALA A 231 -0.80 11.82 -0.79
C ALA A 231 0.72 11.69 -0.67
N ILE A 232 1.17 11.45 0.57
CA ILE A 232 2.53 11.05 0.91
C ILE A 232 2.42 9.88 1.89
N HIS A 233 3.11 8.79 1.58
CA HIS A 233 3.22 7.63 2.47
C HIS A 233 4.48 7.76 3.34
N LEU A 234 4.31 7.84 4.66
CA LEU A 234 5.42 8.11 5.57
C LEU A 234 6.31 6.89 5.84
N ASN A 235 5.85 5.67 5.50
CA ASN A 235 6.56 4.42 5.75
C ASN A 235 7.05 4.32 7.21
N ALA A 236 6.15 4.66 8.15
CA ALA A 236 6.44 4.78 9.56
C ALA A 236 6.88 3.45 10.18
N GLY A 237 6.45 2.32 9.58
CA GLY A 237 6.90 0.98 9.93
C GLY A 237 6.70 0.70 11.42
N VAL A 238 5.62 1.21 12.02
CA VAL A 238 5.32 1.15 13.46
C VAL A 238 5.15 -0.28 13.99
N TRP A 239 4.97 -1.25 13.10
CA TRP A 239 5.00 -2.69 13.36
C TRP A 239 6.41 -3.29 13.44
N ARG A 240 7.45 -2.58 12.99
CA ARG A 240 8.85 -3.01 13.07
C ARG A 240 9.44 -2.59 14.41
N LEU A 241 10.08 -3.52 15.12
CA LEU A 241 10.83 -3.23 16.35
C LEU A 241 11.88 -2.15 16.05
N LYS A 242 11.79 -0.99 16.71
CA LYS A 242 12.73 0.12 16.51
C LYS A 242 14.06 -0.19 17.20
N GLY A 243 15.13 -0.32 16.42
CA GLY A 243 16.50 -0.18 16.92
C GLY A 243 16.81 1.27 17.30
N SER A 244 17.64 1.47 18.31
CA SER A 244 18.03 2.78 18.83
C SER A 244 18.91 3.55 17.82
N ASP A 245 18.38 4.61 17.23
CA ASP A 245 19.14 5.43 16.28
C ASP A 245 19.72 6.68 16.98
N GLY A 246 21.00 6.63 17.30
CA GLY A 246 21.81 7.80 17.64
C GLY A 246 22.11 8.63 16.38
N ARG A 247 22.07 9.97 16.49
CA ARG A 247 22.81 10.97 15.66
C ARG A 247 22.36 12.41 15.98
N ASN A 248 23.07 13.08 16.90
CA ASN A 248 22.73 14.41 17.43
C ASN A 248 22.76 15.58 16.42
N ALA A 249 23.63 15.56 15.39
CA ALA A 249 23.74 16.69 14.45
C ALA A 249 22.58 16.75 13.43
N LYS A 250 22.10 15.59 12.98
CA LYS A 250 20.93 15.51 12.08
C LYS A 250 19.66 15.99 12.77
N ASN A 251 19.54 15.76 14.07
CA ASN A 251 18.37 16.16 14.85
C ASN A 251 18.25 17.69 14.98
N LYS A 252 19.36 18.42 15.19
CA LYS A 252 19.34 19.89 15.25
C LYS A 252 18.94 20.56 13.93
N ILE A 253 19.43 20.06 12.80
CA ILE A 253 19.04 20.55 11.46
C ILE A 253 17.56 20.23 11.19
N LYS A 254 17.12 19.02 11.58
CA LYS A 254 15.72 18.60 11.46
C LYS A 254 14.79 19.51 12.29
N GLU A 255 15.21 19.89 13.49
CA GLU A 255 14.48 20.76 14.42
C GLU A 255 14.38 22.23 13.94
N LEU A 256 15.44 22.74 13.30
CA LEU A 256 15.42 24.07 12.67
C LEU A 256 14.51 24.12 11.45
N ILE A 257 14.56 23.09 10.59
CA ILE A 257 13.74 23.00 9.37
C ILE A 257 12.28 22.69 9.71
N SER A 258 12.00 21.92 10.78
CA SER A 258 10.63 21.59 11.19
C SER A 258 9.81 22.78 11.68
N ARG A 259 10.44 23.92 11.96
CA ARG A 259 9.72 25.17 12.29
C ARG A 259 8.88 25.70 11.14
N ASN A 260 9.17 25.29 9.90
CA ASN A 260 8.35 25.59 8.74
C ASN A 260 7.94 24.29 8.03
N GLU A 261 6.68 23.90 8.21
CA GLU A 261 6.15 22.63 7.68
C GLU A 261 6.33 22.51 6.16
N ARG A 262 6.21 23.61 5.40
CA ARG A 262 6.40 23.59 3.95
C ARG A 262 7.85 23.32 3.55
N VAL A 263 8.80 23.97 4.23
CA VAL A 263 10.24 23.75 3.98
C VAL A 263 10.63 22.34 4.41
N PHE A 264 10.10 21.86 5.54
CA PHE A 264 10.30 20.50 5.99
C PHE A 264 9.79 19.47 4.99
N ASP A 265 8.54 19.59 4.54
CA ASP A 265 7.95 18.70 3.54
C ASP A 265 8.76 18.72 2.24
N PHE A 266 9.19 19.90 1.78
CA PHE A 266 10.05 20.04 0.59
C PHE A 266 11.37 19.29 0.73
N VAL A 267 12.09 19.47 1.85
CA VAL A 267 13.34 18.77 2.13
C VAL A 267 13.12 17.26 2.23
N GLN A 268 12.03 16.83 2.88
CA GLN A 268 11.68 15.41 2.97
C GLN A 268 11.43 14.78 1.59
N ILE A 269 10.77 15.48 0.67
CA ILE A 269 10.58 15.00 -0.71
C ILE A 269 11.94 14.75 -1.38
N LEU A 270 12.89 15.68 -1.27
CA LEU A 270 14.23 15.52 -1.85
C LEU A 270 14.98 14.33 -1.23
N VAL A 271 14.92 14.17 0.09
CA VAL A 271 15.53 13.05 0.81
C VAL A 271 14.93 11.71 0.37
N ARG A 272 13.59 11.61 0.27
CA ARG A 272 12.90 10.40 -0.20
C ARG A 272 13.31 10.06 -1.63
N ARG A 273 13.32 11.03 -2.54
CA ARG A 273 13.75 10.82 -3.95
C ARG A 273 15.14 10.21 -4.03
N LYS A 274 16.10 10.73 -3.24
CA LYS A 274 17.47 10.18 -3.21
C LYS A 274 17.49 8.77 -2.63
N ARG A 275 16.80 8.55 -1.50
CA ARG A 275 16.74 7.24 -0.82
C ARG A 275 16.16 6.16 -1.75
N TYR A 276 15.04 6.44 -2.40
CA TYR A 276 14.32 5.45 -3.22
C TYR A 276 15.13 5.04 -4.45
N ARG A 277 15.87 5.97 -5.08
CA ARG A 277 16.80 5.63 -6.17
C ARG A 277 17.87 4.62 -5.75
N ILE A 278 18.36 4.73 -4.51
CA ILE A 278 19.36 3.79 -3.97
C ILE A 278 18.70 2.44 -3.68
N LEU A 279 17.52 2.46 -3.06
CA LEU A 279 16.78 1.25 -2.67
C LEU A 279 16.26 0.43 -3.87
N ASN A 280 16.02 1.05 -5.04
CA ASN A 280 15.60 0.32 -6.24
C ASN A 280 16.46 -0.93 -6.50
N LYS A 281 17.79 -0.83 -6.32
CA LYS A 281 18.73 -1.92 -6.60
C LYS A 281 18.56 -3.15 -5.71
N SER A 282 17.90 -3.00 -4.56
CA SER A 282 17.63 -4.11 -3.63
C SER A 282 16.22 -4.69 -3.76
N ILE A 283 15.40 -4.17 -4.69
CA ILE A 283 14.06 -4.68 -4.93
C ILE A 283 14.14 -5.89 -5.87
N PRO A 284 13.44 -7.01 -5.58
CA PRO A 284 13.55 -8.23 -6.38
C PRO A 284 13.32 -8.05 -7.89
N PHE A 285 12.45 -7.12 -8.28
CA PHE A 285 12.10 -6.88 -9.68
C PHE A 285 12.99 -5.86 -10.39
N TYR A 286 14.12 -5.45 -9.78
CA TYR A 286 15.01 -4.45 -10.35
C TYR A 286 15.62 -4.91 -11.68
N GLU A 287 16.14 -6.15 -11.74
CA GLU A 287 16.72 -6.70 -12.97
C GLU A 287 15.69 -6.80 -14.10
N TYR A 288 14.46 -7.20 -13.77
CA TYR A 288 13.34 -7.22 -14.70
C TYR A 288 13.03 -5.82 -15.26
N SER A 289 13.01 -4.80 -14.39
CA SER A 289 12.82 -3.39 -14.79
C SER A 289 13.94 -2.89 -15.71
N ILE A 290 15.20 -3.29 -15.46
CA ILE A 290 16.32 -2.95 -16.33
C ILE A 290 16.19 -3.63 -17.70
N ALA A 291 15.84 -4.91 -17.74
CA ALA A 291 15.62 -5.63 -19.00
C ALA A 291 14.50 -5.00 -19.83
N GLN A 292 13.36 -4.69 -19.21
CA GLN A 292 12.26 -3.95 -19.85
C GLN A 292 12.71 -2.61 -20.42
N LYS A 293 13.52 -1.85 -19.68
CA LYS A 293 14.01 -0.54 -20.10
C LYS A 293 14.94 -0.62 -21.31
N ASN A 294 15.77 -1.66 -21.37
CA ASN A 294 16.75 -1.84 -22.44
C ASN A 294 16.18 -2.56 -23.68
N GLY A 295 15.03 -3.23 -23.54
CA GLY A 295 14.50 -4.13 -24.56
C GLY A 295 15.24 -5.48 -24.59
N ASP A 296 15.85 -5.87 -23.47
CA ASP A 296 16.56 -7.14 -23.32
C ASP A 296 15.57 -8.30 -23.09
N ALA A 297 16.06 -9.54 -23.19
CA ALA A 297 15.31 -10.71 -22.75
C ALA A 297 14.95 -10.58 -21.25
N LEU A 298 13.68 -10.83 -20.93
CA LEU A 298 13.18 -10.68 -19.57
C LEU A 298 13.69 -11.83 -18.69
N PRO A 299 14.23 -11.54 -17.49
CA PRO A 299 14.59 -12.59 -16.55
C PRO A 299 13.33 -13.32 -16.07
N GLU A 300 13.51 -14.55 -15.59
CA GLU A 300 12.43 -15.29 -14.94
C GLU A 300 11.92 -14.51 -13.72
N LEU A 301 10.59 -14.40 -13.62
CA LEU A 301 9.88 -13.69 -12.55
C LEU A 301 9.97 -14.41 -11.21
#